data_AF-A0A7Y3KLI6-F1
#
_entry.id   AF-A0A7Y3KLI6-F1
#
_cell.length_a   1.000
_cell.length_b   1.000
_cell.length_c   1.000
_cell.angle_alpha   90.00
_cell.angle_beta   90.00
_cell.angle_gamma   90.00
#
_symmetry.space_group_name_H-M   'P 1'
#
loop_
_entity.id
_entity.type
_entity.pdbx_description
1 polymer ?
#
loop_
_entity_poly.entity_id
_entity_poly.type
_entity_poly.pdbx_seq_one_letter_code
_entity_poly.pdbx_strand_id
1 'polypeptide(L)'
;MWYTLLLERNLLPDAAIRFGIRRLLRQRLAEEDKGNPEARQEHLMNLIEKLKSSPIAINTGDANEQHYEVPSDFFSLVLGKYMKYSSGYWDKAIDELDSAERRMLELTCERAEIKDGQKILELGCGWGSLSLFMAERYPNSRITAVSNSHSQKLFIEGSAQGRKINNLTVITADMNDFETDGR
;
A
#
# COMPACT_ATOMS: atom_id res chain seq x y z
N MET A 1 -13.48 19.12 14.07
CA MET A 1 -14.53 18.91 15.09
C MET A 1 -13.97 19.23 16.47
N TRP A 2 -14.78 19.42 17.52
CA TRP A 2 -14.28 19.78 18.87
C TRP A 2 -13.28 18.77 19.45
N TYR A 3 -13.42 17.49 19.10
CA TYR A 3 -12.53 16.42 19.56
C TYR A 3 -11.19 16.34 18.80
N THR A 4 -11.05 17.04 17.67
CA THR A 4 -9.82 17.04 16.86
C THR A 4 -8.63 17.57 17.67
N LEU A 5 -8.82 18.69 18.36
CA LEU A 5 -7.78 19.32 19.17
C LEU A 5 -7.34 18.45 20.36
N LEU A 6 -8.24 17.61 20.88
CA LEU A 6 -7.94 16.68 21.97
C LEU A 6 -7.14 15.47 21.47
N LEU A 7 -7.46 14.98 20.26
CA LEU A 7 -6.71 13.90 19.61
C LEU A 7 -5.30 14.34 19.23
N GLU A 8 -5.16 15.50 18.59
CA GLU A 8 -3.86 16.05 18.16
C GLU A 8 -2.92 16.31 19.34
N ARG A 9 -3.47 16.67 20.50
CA ARG A 9 -2.71 16.88 21.74
C ARG A 9 -2.51 15.60 22.57
N ASN A 10 -2.92 14.44 22.07
CA ASN A 10 -2.83 13.15 22.76
C ASN A 10 -3.48 13.17 24.16
N LEU A 11 -4.61 13.87 24.30
CA LEU A 11 -5.30 14.07 25.59
C LEU A 11 -6.38 13.02 25.87
N LEU A 12 -6.66 12.13 24.90
CA LEU A 12 -7.66 11.08 25.03
C LEU A 12 -7.02 9.71 25.27
N PRO A 13 -7.48 8.94 26.27
CA PRO A 13 -7.01 7.57 26.45
C PRO A 13 -7.34 6.67 25.25
N ASP A 14 -6.46 5.72 24.96
CA ASP A 14 -6.61 4.69 23.92
C ASP A 14 -7.98 4.01 23.93
N ALA A 15 -8.50 3.70 25.13
CA ALA A 15 -9.81 3.06 25.27
C ALA A 15 -10.95 3.94 24.72
N ALA A 16 -10.89 5.26 24.95
CA ALA A 16 -11.88 6.21 24.45
C ALA A 16 -11.76 6.38 22.93
N ILE A 17 -10.53 6.45 22.40
CA ILE A 17 -10.26 6.51 20.96
C ILE A 17 -10.83 5.25 20.28
N ARG A 18 -10.49 4.06 20.79
CA ARG A 18 -10.99 2.78 20.26
C ARG A 18 -12.51 2.66 20.36
N PHE A 19 -13.12 3.18 21.43
CA PHE A 19 -14.58 3.22 21.54
C PHE A 19 -15.20 4.09 20.43
N GLY A 20 -14.66 5.28 20.20
CA GLY A 20 -15.08 6.18 19.12
C GLY A 20 -14.97 5.53 17.74
N ILE A 21 -13.81 4.93 17.44
CA ILE A 21 -13.58 4.18 16.19
C ILE A 21 -14.62 3.08 16.01
N ARG A 22 -14.83 2.21 17.02
CA ARG A 22 -15.81 1.12 16.94
C ARG A 22 -17.26 1.61 16.78
N ARG A 23 -17.59 2.81 17.29
CA ARG A 23 -18.91 3.42 17.08
C ARG A 23 -19.07 3.85 15.62
N LEU A 24 -18.07 4.52 15.05
CA LEU A 24 -18.08 4.95 13.65
C LEU A 24 -18.10 3.76 12.68
N LEU A 25 -17.33 2.71 12.97
CA LEU A 25 -17.36 1.47 12.18
C LEU A 25 -18.75 0.80 12.22
N ARG A 26 -19.40 0.73 13.39
CA ARG A 26 -20.77 0.20 13.51
C ARG A 26 -21.79 1.05 12.74
N GLN A 27 -21.65 2.37 12.81
CA GLN A 27 -22.49 3.26 12.01
C GLN A 27 -22.30 2.97 10.51
N ARG A 28 -21.05 2.84 10.04
CA ARG A 28 -20.79 2.54 8.63
C ARG A 28 -21.36 1.19 8.20
N LEU A 29 -21.23 0.16 9.03
CA LEU A 29 -21.83 -1.15 8.75
C LEU A 29 -23.37 -1.07 8.64
N ALA A 30 -24.02 -0.27 9.50
CA ALA A 30 -25.46 -0.05 9.43
C ALA A 30 -25.87 0.75 8.18
N GLU A 31 -25.05 1.72 7.75
CA GLU A 31 -25.28 2.48 6.51
C GLU A 31 -25.13 1.61 5.25
N GLU A 32 -24.21 0.63 5.26
CA GLU A 32 -23.98 -0.29 4.14
C GLU A 32 -24.99 -1.45 4.11
N ASP A 33 -25.60 -1.81 5.24
CA ASP A 33 -26.65 -2.83 5.28
C ASP A 33 -27.92 -2.33 4.58
N LYS A 34 -28.23 -2.90 3.41
CA LYS A 34 -29.44 -2.58 2.64
C LYS A 34 -30.62 -3.50 2.97
N GLY A 35 -30.50 -4.35 3.98
CA GLY A 35 -31.57 -5.18 4.53
C GLY A 35 -31.90 -6.44 3.72
N ASN A 36 -31.78 -6.42 2.39
CA ASN A 36 -32.00 -7.60 1.54
C ASN A 36 -30.96 -7.72 0.39
N PRO A 37 -30.78 -8.91 -0.19
CA PRO A 37 -29.83 -9.14 -1.29
C PRO A 37 -30.06 -8.24 -2.51
N GLU A 38 -31.31 -8.00 -2.90
CA GLU A 38 -31.67 -7.22 -4.09
C GLU A 38 -31.26 -5.74 -3.94
N ALA A 39 -31.57 -5.13 -2.80
CA ALA A 39 -31.18 -3.76 -2.48
C ALA A 39 -29.65 -3.62 -2.32
N ARG A 40 -28.96 -4.67 -1.84
CA ARG A 40 -27.48 -4.69 -1.80
C ARG A 40 -26.89 -4.74 -3.22
N GLN A 41 -27.47 -5.55 -4.10
CA GLN A 41 -27.06 -5.61 -5.50
C GLN A 41 -27.29 -4.27 -6.21
N GLU A 42 -28.45 -3.64 -6.01
CA GLU A 42 -28.75 -2.33 -6.58
C GLU A 42 -27.74 -1.26 -6.10
N HIS A 43 -27.46 -1.22 -4.79
CA HIS A 43 -26.47 -0.30 -4.21
C HIS A 43 -25.07 -0.52 -4.80
N LEU A 44 -24.64 -1.78 -4.96
CA LEU A 44 -23.37 -2.11 -5.59
C LEU A 44 -23.33 -1.65 -7.06
N MET A 45 -24.38 -1.89 -7.83
CA MET A 45 -24.45 -1.49 -9.23
C MET A 45 -24.44 0.03 -9.39
N ASN A 46 -25.13 0.75 -8.52
CA ASN A 46 -25.09 2.22 -8.50
C ASN A 46 -23.68 2.74 -8.21
N LEU A 47 -22.94 2.11 -7.29
CA LEU A 47 -21.54 2.44 -7.05
C LEU A 47 -20.67 2.16 -8.28
N ILE A 48 -20.85 1.00 -8.93
CA ILE A 48 -20.10 0.64 -10.14
C ILE A 48 -20.32 1.67 -11.26
N GLU A 49 -21.57 2.05 -11.53
CA GLU A 49 -21.88 3.04 -12.57
C GLU A 49 -21.28 4.43 -12.24
N LYS A 50 -21.28 4.81 -10.96
CA LYS A 50 -20.59 6.02 -10.51
C LYS A 50 -19.07 5.94 -10.71
N LEU A 51 -18.44 4.81 -10.37
CA LEU A 51 -17.00 4.64 -10.51
C LEU A 51 -16.57 4.60 -11.98
N LYS A 52 -17.35 3.97 -12.86
CA LYS A 52 -17.10 3.96 -14.31
C LYS A 52 -17.10 5.35 -14.95
N SER A 53 -17.89 6.27 -14.41
CA SER A 53 -17.99 7.65 -14.89
C SER A 53 -17.07 8.62 -14.14
N SER A 54 -16.34 8.13 -13.13
CA SER A 54 -15.37 8.93 -12.38
C SER A 54 -13.99 8.92 -13.08
N PRO A 55 -13.14 9.94 -12.87
CA PRO A 55 -11.75 9.89 -13.31
C PRO A 55 -10.99 8.77 -12.59
N ILE A 56 -9.87 8.33 -13.18
CA ILE A 56 -9.03 7.23 -12.66
C ILE A 56 -8.59 7.52 -11.22
N ALA A 57 -8.11 8.72 -10.95
CA ALA A 57 -7.85 9.21 -9.60
C ALA A 57 -8.36 10.65 -9.43
N ILE A 58 -8.79 10.98 -8.21
CA ILE A 58 -9.23 12.32 -7.79
C ILE A 58 -8.24 12.80 -6.72
N ASN A 59 -7.92 14.09 -6.68
CA ASN A 59 -7.05 14.73 -5.68
C ASN A 59 -5.62 14.15 -5.59
N THR A 60 -4.96 13.93 -6.73
CA THR A 60 -3.58 13.40 -6.73
C THR A 60 -2.57 14.34 -6.08
N GLY A 61 -2.78 15.65 -6.12
CA GLY A 61 -1.95 16.65 -5.41
C GLY A 61 -1.98 16.52 -3.88
N ASP A 62 -3.17 16.37 -3.28
CA ASP A 62 -3.31 16.28 -1.82
C ASP A 62 -2.78 14.94 -1.27
N ALA A 63 -3.01 13.84 -1.99
CA ALA A 63 -2.48 12.52 -1.62
C ALA A 63 -0.94 12.47 -1.69
N ASN A 64 -0.39 13.23 -2.64
CA ASN A 64 1.03 13.49 -2.74
C ASN A 64 1.50 14.29 -1.50
N GLU A 65 0.98 15.48 -1.26
CA GLU A 65 1.40 16.35 -0.14
C GLU A 65 1.30 15.65 1.24
N GLN A 66 0.24 14.88 1.50
CA GLN A 66 0.04 14.18 2.79
C GLN A 66 1.05 13.05 3.07
N HIS A 67 1.72 12.51 2.05
CA HIS A 67 2.72 11.45 2.20
C HIS A 67 4.16 11.90 1.95
N TYR A 68 4.39 13.11 1.39
CA TYR A 68 5.73 13.64 1.11
C TYR A 68 6.40 14.41 2.24
N GLU A 69 5.67 14.78 3.29
CA GLU A 69 6.25 15.53 4.42
C GLU A 69 6.98 14.66 5.46
N VAL A 70 6.81 13.33 5.41
CA VAL A 70 7.41 12.40 6.39
C VAL A 70 8.61 11.68 5.78
N PRO A 71 9.84 11.87 6.30
CA PRO A 71 11.04 11.23 5.77
C PRO A 71 11.01 9.70 5.84
N SER A 72 11.64 9.02 4.89
CA SER A 72 11.76 7.55 4.88
C SER A 72 12.36 6.99 6.18
N ASP A 73 13.26 7.74 6.83
CA ASP A 73 13.88 7.34 8.10
C ASP A 73 12.87 7.15 9.23
N PHE A 74 11.78 7.93 9.24
CA PHE A 74 10.69 7.71 10.20
C PHE A 74 10.03 6.34 9.96
N PHE A 75 9.78 5.98 8.71
CA PHE A 75 9.16 4.71 8.36
C PHE A 75 10.05 3.52 8.73
N SER A 76 11.37 3.68 8.67
CA SER A 76 12.31 2.66 9.16
C SER A 76 12.25 2.42 10.67
N LEU A 77 11.66 3.33 11.45
CA LEU A 77 11.45 3.14 12.90
C LEU A 77 10.13 2.42 13.23
N VAL A 78 9.14 2.48 12.34
CA VAL A 78 7.77 1.99 12.62
C VAL A 78 7.35 0.79 11.77
N LEU A 79 8.06 0.53 10.67
CA LEU A 79 7.84 -0.64 9.81
C LEU A 79 8.87 -1.73 10.10
N GLY A 80 8.60 -2.93 9.61
CA GLY A 80 9.56 -4.01 9.66
C GLY A 80 10.69 -3.81 8.65
N LYS A 81 11.66 -4.73 8.65
CA LYS A 81 12.86 -4.65 7.80
C LYS A 81 12.56 -4.62 6.30
N TYR A 82 11.38 -5.05 5.87
CA TYR A 82 10.99 -5.00 4.46
C TYR A 82 10.34 -3.67 4.08
N MET A 83 10.16 -2.74 5.02
CA MET A 83 9.56 -1.42 4.78
C MET A 83 8.16 -1.54 4.15
N LYS A 84 7.38 -2.54 4.58
CA LYS A 84 6.10 -2.88 3.94
C LYS A 84 4.97 -2.04 4.52
N TYR A 85 4.69 -0.91 3.88
CA TYR A 85 3.58 -0.04 4.25
C TYR A 85 2.23 -0.51 3.69
N SER A 86 1.89 -1.76 3.99
CA SER A 86 0.61 -2.41 3.69
C SER A 86 0.47 -3.67 4.54
N SER A 87 -0.73 -4.26 4.64
CA SER A 87 -1.03 -5.38 5.58
C SER A 87 0.01 -6.50 5.56
N GLY A 88 0.57 -6.86 6.71
CA GLY A 88 1.29 -8.13 6.90
C GLY A 88 0.34 -9.33 6.89
N TYR A 89 0.89 -10.54 6.88
CA TYR A 89 0.15 -11.79 6.99
C TYR A 89 0.54 -12.52 8.26
N TRP A 90 -0.42 -12.64 9.19
CA TRP A 90 -0.21 -13.18 10.52
C TRP A 90 -0.78 -14.60 10.62
N ASP A 91 0.07 -15.59 10.33
CA ASP A 91 -0.23 -16.99 10.61
C ASP A 91 -0.20 -17.27 12.12
N LYS A 92 -0.81 -18.38 12.58
CA LYS A 92 -0.84 -18.76 14.01
C LYS A 92 0.55 -18.84 14.66
N ALA A 93 1.59 -19.10 13.87
CA ALA A 93 2.97 -19.23 14.33
C ALA A 93 3.79 -17.92 14.21
N ILE A 94 3.19 -16.84 13.71
CA ILE A 94 3.86 -15.56 13.49
C ILE A 94 3.43 -14.58 14.60
N ASP A 95 4.41 -14.10 15.37
CA ASP A 95 4.26 -13.12 16.44
C ASP A 95 5.14 -11.87 16.24
N GLU A 96 5.94 -11.83 15.17
CA GLU A 96 6.83 -10.71 14.83
C GLU A 96 6.45 -10.02 13.50
N LEU A 97 6.60 -8.70 13.46
CA LEU A 97 6.26 -7.88 12.28
C LEU A 97 7.06 -8.27 11.04
N ASP A 98 8.38 -8.44 11.16
CA ASP A 98 9.25 -8.84 10.06
C ASP A 98 8.82 -10.16 9.41
N SER A 99 8.40 -11.11 10.24
CA SER A 99 7.90 -12.42 9.80
C SER A 99 6.55 -12.28 9.09
N ALA A 100 5.66 -11.41 9.59
CA ALA A 100 4.38 -11.13 8.95
C ALA A 100 4.53 -10.39 7.60
N GLU A 101 5.46 -9.45 7.51
CA GLU A 101 5.79 -8.76 6.25
C GLU A 101 6.33 -9.75 5.22
N ARG A 102 7.34 -10.54 5.59
CA ARG A 102 7.93 -11.56 4.72
C ARG A 102 6.87 -12.53 4.21
N ARG A 103 6.04 -13.07 5.11
CA ARG A 103 5.02 -14.06 4.75
C ARG A 103 4.03 -13.49 3.74
N MET A 104 3.64 -12.22 3.90
CA MET A 104 2.77 -11.57 2.93
C MET A 104 3.47 -11.37 1.57
N LEU A 105 4.74 -10.98 1.54
CA LEU A 105 5.50 -10.85 0.29
C LEU A 105 5.63 -12.19 -0.45
N GLU A 106 5.89 -13.27 0.29
CA GLU A 106 5.91 -14.64 -0.24
C GLU A 106 4.55 -15.03 -0.82
N LEU A 107 3.47 -14.78 -0.08
CA LEU A 107 2.10 -15.08 -0.50
C LEU A 107 1.70 -14.28 -1.75
N THR A 108 2.12 -13.01 -1.84
CA THR A 108 1.91 -12.19 -3.04
C THR A 108 2.59 -12.81 -4.25
N CYS A 109 3.86 -13.21 -4.13
CA CYS A 109 4.59 -13.85 -5.23
C CYS A 109 3.98 -15.20 -5.62
N GLU A 110 3.54 -15.99 -4.63
CA GLU A 110 2.87 -17.29 -4.84
C GLU A 110 1.56 -17.11 -5.63
N ARG A 111 0.69 -16.19 -5.20
CA ARG A 111 -0.62 -15.96 -5.82
C ARG A 111 -0.55 -15.28 -7.17
N ALA A 112 0.48 -14.46 -7.40
CA ALA A 112 0.77 -13.89 -8.70
C ALA A 112 1.54 -14.86 -9.61
N GLU A 113 1.82 -16.08 -9.13
CA GLU A 113 2.55 -17.13 -9.86
C GLU A 113 3.90 -16.66 -10.42
N ILE A 114 4.60 -15.85 -9.63
CA ILE A 114 5.88 -15.27 -10.03
C ILE A 114 6.95 -16.35 -10.14
N LYS A 115 7.60 -16.38 -11.30
CA LYS A 115 8.69 -17.29 -11.63
C LYS A 115 9.93 -16.49 -12.04
N ASP A 116 11.08 -17.08 -11.77
CA ASP A 116 12.35 -16.48 -12.16
C ASP A 116 12.46 -16.37 -13.69
N GLY A 117 13.00 -15.26 -14.19
CA GLY A 117 13.10 -14.96 -15.62
C GLY A 117 11.95 -14.12 -16.20
N GLN A 118 10.95 -13.74 -15.39
CA GLN A 118 9.82 -12.91 -15.84
C GLN A 118 10.18 -11.42 -15.91
N LYS A 119 9.42 -10.67 -16.72
CA LYS A 119 9.38 -9.21 -16.64
C LYS A 119 8.19 -8.82 -15.77
N ILE A 120 8.43 -8.07 -14.70
CA ILE A 120 7.44 -7.80 -13.66
C ILE A 120 7.29 -6.29 -13.52
N LEU A 121 6.06 -5.80 -13.60
CA LEU A 121 5.70 -4.42 -13.35
C LEU A 121 4.98 -4.33 -11.99
N GLU A 122 5.48 -3.48 -11.10
CA GLU A 122 4.85 -3.17 -9.81
C GLU A 122 4.42 -1.71 -9.79
N LEU A 123 3.11 -1.49 -9.62
CA LEU A 123 2.50 -0.16 -9.59
C LEU A 123 2.24 0.26 -8.15
N GLY A 124 2.71 1.44 -7.76
CA GLY A 124 2.56 1.94 -6.38
C GLY A 124 3.49 1.21 -5.41
N CYS A 125 4.79 1.15 -5.72
CA CYS A 125 5.74 0.29 -5.00
C CYS A 125 6.11 0.75 -3.57
N GLY A 126 5.65 1.93 -3.13
CA GLY A 126 6.00 2.49 -1.81
C GLY A 126 7.51 2.56 -1.63
N TRP A 127 8.05 2.08 -0.50
CA TRP A 127 9.50 1.97 -0.25
C TRP A 127 10.15 0.72 -0.88
N GLY A 128 9.51 0.10 -1.88
CA GLY A 128 10.04 -1.02 -2.66
C GLY A 128 10.04 -2.35 -1.92
N SER A 129 9.15 -2.53 -0.94
CA SER A 129 9.06 -3.75 -0.14
C SER A 129 8.97 -5.02 -1.00
N LEU A 130 8.05 -5.04 -1.98
CA LEU A 130 7.90 -6.15 -2.92
C LEU A 130 8.93 -6.10 -4.03
N SER A 131 9.29 -4.91 -4.53
CA SER A 131 10.26 -4.78 -5.64
C SER A 131 11.63 -5.35 -5.28
N LEU A 132 12.16 -4.96 -4.12
CA LEU A 132 13.44 -5.44 -3.62
C LEU A 132 13.37 -6.94 -3.28
N PHE A 133 12.27 -7.38 -2.67
CA PHE A 133 12.06 -8.79 -2.34
C PHE A 133 12.04 -9.67 -3.60
N MET A 134 11.31 -9.27 -4.64
CA MET A 134 11.27 -9.99 -5.92
C MET A 134 12.63 -9.96 -6.60
N ALA A 135 13.32 -8.82 -6.61
CA ALA A 135 14.62 -8.68 -7.25
C ALA A 135 15.69 -9.60 -6.63
N GLU A 136 15.68 -9.76 -5.30
CA GLU A 136 16.55 -10.72 -4.59
C GLU A 136 16.14 -12.18 -4.83
N ARG A 137 14.84 -12.48 -4.79
CA ARG A 137 14.32 -13.86 -4.89
C ARG A 137 14.37 -14.42 -6.31
N TYR A 138 14.29 -13.56 -7.32
CA TYR A 138 14.20 -13.91 -8.73
C TYR A 138 15.30 -13.18 -9.53
N PRO A 139 16.56 -13.61 -9.43
CA PRO A 139 17.70 -12.88 -9.98
C PRO A 139 17.72 -12.80 -11.52
N ASN A 140 17.03 -13.69 -12.23
CA ASN A 140 16.92 -13.66 -13.68
C ASN A 140 15.71 -12.83 -14.17
N SER A 141 14.79 -12.47 -13.27
CA SER A 141 13.66 -11.59 -13.59
C SER A 141 14.11 -10.14 -13.78
N ARG A 142 13.29 -9.34 -14.46
CA ARG A 142 13.46 -7.89 -14.61
C ARG A 142 12.28 -7.18 -13.94
N ILE A 143 12.55 -6.44 -12.88
CA ILE A 143 11.53 -5.73 -12.11
C ILE A 143 11.52 -4.26 -12.53
N THR A 144 10.35 -3.75 -12.89
CA THR A 144 10.08 -2.33 -13.07
C THR A 144 9.11 -1.91 -11.97
N ALA A 145 9.56 -1.03 -11.08
CA ALA A 145 8.75 -0.48 -10.01
C ALA A 145 8.36 0.97 -10.33
N VAL A 146 7.10 1.32 -10.14
CA VAL A 146 6.57 2.66 -10.40
C VAL A 146 6.09 3.26 -9.09
N SER A 147 6.60 4.45 -8.79
CA SER A 147 6.13 5.27 -7.67
C SER A 147 5.85 6.69 -8.16
N ASN A 148 4.90 7.38 -7.56
CA ASN A 148 4.72 8.83 -7.74
C ASN A 148 5.76 9.65 -6.94
N SER A 149 6.56 8.97 -6.10
CA SER A 149 7.44 9.58 -5.10
C SER A 149 8.91 9.59 -5.48
N HIS A 150 9.52 10.78 -5.47
CA HIS A 150 10.96 10.91 -5.63
C HIS A 150 11.74 10.37 -4.42
N SER A 151 11.27 10.64 -3.19
CA SER A 151 11.94 10.19 -1.97
C SER A 151 11.92 8.65 -1.81
N GLN A 152 10.82 8.00 -2.19
CA GLN A 152 10.73 6.55 -2.23
C GLN A 152 11.66 5.97 -3.29
N LYS A 153 11.72 6.56 -4.48
CA LYS A 153 12.66 6.14 -5.52
C LYS A 153 14.10 6.15 -5.01
N LEU A 154 14.55 7.25 -4.42
CA LEU A 154 15.90 7.36 -3.86
C LEU A 154 16.17 6.32 -2.78
N PHE A 155 15.20 6.04 -1.91
CA PHE A 155 15.30 5.00 -0.89
C PHE A 155 15.49 3.60 -1.50
N ILE A 156 14.72 3.28 -2.54
CA ILE A 156 14.79 1.98 -3.22
C ILE A 156 16.13 1.83 -3.94
N GLU A 157 16.57 2.86 -4.67
CA GLU A 157 17.85 2.84 -5.38
C GLU A 157 19.04 2.68 -4.43
N GLY A 158 19.04 3.40 -3.30
CA GLY A 158 20.05 3.24 -2.25
C GLY A 158 20.04 1.83 -1.63
N SER A 159 18.85 1.29 -1.36
CA SER A 159 18.70 -0.09 -0.86
C SER A 159 19.18 -1.13 -1.86
N ALA A 160 18.83 -0.98 -3.14
CA ALA A 160 19.26 -1.87 -4.22
C ALA A 160 20.78 -1.84 -4.38
N GLN A 161 21.39 -0.65 -4.34
CA GLN A 161 22.85 -0.49 -4.40
C GLN A 161 23.55 -1.19 -3.21
N GLY A 162 23.06 -0.97 -1.99
CA GLY A 162 23.61 -1.60 -0.78
C GLY A 162 23.53 -3.14 -0.81
N ARG A 163 22.52 -3.69 -1.49
CA ARG A 163 22.29 -5.14 -1.64
C ARG A 163 22.83 -5.73 -2.95
N LYS A 164 23.46 -4.92 -3.81
CA LYS A 164 23.98 -5.31 -5.13
C LYS A 164 22.92 -5.90 -6.07
N ILE A 165 21.71 -5.36 -5.99
CA ILE A 165 20.58 -5.73 -6.86
C ILE A 165 20.72 -4.97 -8.18
N ASN A 166 20.78 -5.70 -9.30
CA ASN A 166 21.01 -5.13 -10.64
C ASN A 166 19.84 -5.33 -11.61
N ASN A 167 18.77 -5.97 -11.16
CA ASN A 167 17.62 -6.37 -11.97
C ASN A 167 16.34 -5.59 -11.62
N LEU A 168 16.49 -4.44 -10.97
CA LEU A 168 15.41 -3.54 -10.57
C LEU A 168 15.59 -2.15 -11.20
N THR A 169 14.54 -1.65 -11.86
CA THR A 169 14.44 -0.28 -12.38
C THR A 169 13.30 0.43 -11.66
N VAL A 170 13.53 1.66 -11.18
CA VAL A 170 12.51 2.47 -10.50
C VAL A 170 12.15 3.71 -11.33
N ILE A 171 10.87 3.84 -11.65
CA ILE A 171 10.30 4.94 -12.44
C ILE A 171 9.49 5.83 -11.50
N THR A 172 9.71 7.15 -11.60
CA THR A 172 8.84 8.13 -10.95
C THR A 172 7.81 8.63 -11.95
N ALA A 173 6.53 8.31 -11.75
CA ALA A 173 5.43 8.72 -12.63
C ALA A 173 4.10 8.81 -11.88
N ASP A 174 3.21 9.72 -12.31
CA ASP A 174 1.80 9.72 -11.90
C ASP A 174 1.08 8.58 -12.65
N MET A 175 0.26 7.81 -11.94
CA MET A 175 -0.43 6.65 -12.52
C MET A 175 -1.51 7.06 -13.53
N ASN A 176 -2.03 8.29 -13.47
CA ASN A 176 -2.95 8.80 -14.49
C ASN A 176 -2.27 8.95 -15.86
N ASP A 177 -0.97 9.22 -15.88
CA ASP A 177 -0.19 9.51 -17.08
C ASP A 177 0.79 8.38 -17.44
N PHE A 178 0.94 7.39 -16.57
CA PHE A 178 1.90 6.30 -16.76
C PHE A 178 1.45 5.37 -17.87
N GLU A 179 2.22 5.35 -18.96
CA GLU A 179 2.09 4.37 -20.03
C GLU A 179 3.28 3.42 -20.00
N THR A 180 3.00 2.12 -20.18
CA THR A 180 4.06 1.17 -20.48
C THR A 180 4.41 1.32 -21.95
N ASP A 181 5.70 1.50 -22.30
CA ASP A 181 6.18 1.28 -23.67
C ASP A 181 5.56 -0.05 -24.14
N GLY A 182 4.66 -0.05 -25.14
CA GLY A 182 3.79 -1.18 -25.49
C GLY A 182 4.51 -2.46 -25.95
N ARG A 183 5.30 -3.06 -25.06
CA ARG A 183 6.15 -4.23 -25.24
C ARG A 183 5.50 -5.47 -24.64
#